data_AF-A0A968H0F2-F1
#
_entry.id   AF-A0A968H0F2-F1
#
_cell.length_a   1.000
_cell.length_b   1.000
_cell.length_c   1.000
_cell.angle_alpha   90.00
_cell.angle_beta   90.00
_cell.angle_gamma   90.00
#
_symmetry.space_group_name_H-M   'P 1'
#
loop_
_entity.id
_entity.type
_entity.pdbx_description
1 polymer ?
#
loop_
_entity_poly.entity_id
_entity_poly.type
_entity_poly.pdbx_seq_one_letter_code
_entity_poly.pdbx_strand_id
1 'polypeptide(L)'
;MGGLTILTWHVHGSYLEALARTGHDFVVPVRSGRPPRYGGRPADVAWPPNIREVPAEAVRDLDVDLVLYQHPENWTVEQHEILGPAQLRGPRIFLEHDPPREHPTDTRHPVDDPDVLLVHVTAYNALMWDPGRTPTRVIDHGVEVPPDVLATLELERGVVVVNDLARRGRR
;
A
#
# COMPACT_ATOMS: atom_id res chain seq x y z
N MET A 1 -1.28 13.14 -19.31
CA MET A 1 -2.23 12.06 -18.98
C MET A 1 -3.13 12.60 -17.88
N GLY A 2 -4.44 12.41 -17.96
CA GLY A 2 -5.34 12.75 -16.85
C GLY A 2 -4.99 11.91 -15.62
N GLY A 3 -5.23 12.45 -14.42
CA GLY A 3 -5.08 11.69 -13.18
C GLY A 3 -6.17 10.62 -13.06
N LEU A 4 -5.85 9.48 -12.45
CA LEU A 4 -6.81 8.44 -12.07
C LEU A 4 -7.41 8.77 -10.70
N THR A 5 -8.63 8.32 -10.43
CA THR A 5 -9.21 8.25 -9.09
C THR A 5 -8.99 6.85 -8.52
N ILE A 6 -8.20 6.75 -7.46
CA ILE A 6 -7.74 5.48 -6.88
C ILE A 6 -8.31 5.33 -5.47
N LEU A 7 -9.04 4.23 -5.22
CA LEU A 7 -9.44 3.85 -3.87
C LEU A 7 -8.30 3.11 -3.16
N THR A 8 -7.95 3.52 -1.95
CA THR A 8 -6.96 2.79 -1.13
C THR A 8 -7.22 2.95 0.36
N TRP A 9 -6.56 2.14 1.19
CA TRP A 9 -6.61 2.21 2.64
C TRP A 9 -5.33 2.83 3.18
N HIS A 10 -5.46 3.56 4.28
CA HIS A 10 -4.28 4.05 4.98
C HIS A 10 -3.72 2.98 5.92
N VAL A 11 -2.73 2.23 5.44
CA VAL A 11 -2.10 1.12 6.18
C VAL A 11 -0.70 1.50 6.67
N HIS A 12 0.13 2.09 5.80
CA HIS A 12 1.48 2.54 6.13
C HIS A 12 1.62 4.06 5.95
N GLY A 13 2.02 4.73 7.03
CA GLY A 13 2.04 6.20 7.17
C GLY A 13 2.72 6.95 6.03
N SER A 14 3.99 6.62 5.76
CA SER A 14 4.77 7.27 4.72
C SER A 14 4.36 6.88 3.30
N TYR A 15 3.65 5.75 3.13
CA TYR A 15 3.33 5.24 1.80
C TYR A 15 2.17 6.00 1.17
N LEU A 16 1.14 6.35 1.95
CA LEU A 16 0.02 7.17 1.44
C LEU A 16 0.51 8.55 0.98
N GLU A 17 1.48 9.13 1.68
CA GLU A 17 2.12 10.39 1.27
C GLU A 17 2.86 10.23 -0.07
N ALA A 18 3.65 9.16 -0.23
CA ALA A 18 4.35 8.87 -1.48
C ALA A 18 3.38 8.68 -2.66
N LEU A 19 2.29 7.96 -2.44
CA LEU A 19 1.22 7.77 -3.43
C LEU A 19 0.61 9.12 -3.86
N ALA A 20 0.34 10.01 -2.92
CA ALA A 20 -0.23 11.33 -3.22
C ALA A 20 0.66 12.17 -4.15
N ARG A 21 1.97 11.90 -4.21
CA ARG A 21 2.90 12.62 -5.10
C ARG A 21 2.86 12.14 -6.55
N THR A 22 2.12 11.06 -6.86
CA THR A 22 1.98 10.53 -8.23
C THR A 22 1.14 11.40 -9.16
N GLY A 23 0.39 12.37 -8.61
CA GLY A 23 -0.52 13.23 -9.38
C GLY A 23 -1.87 12.58 -9.70
N HIS A 24 -2.20 11.46 -9.05
CA HIS A 24 -3.53 10.85 -9.06
C HIS A 24 -4.37 11.31 -7.87
N ASP A 25 -5.69 11.18 -7.97
CA ASP A 25 -6.61 11.43 -6.86
C ASP A 25 -6.80 10.16 -6.05
N PHE A 26 -6.78 10.27 -4.73
CA PHE A 26 -6.89 9.16 -3.79
C PHE A 26 -8.13 9.30 -2.93
N VAL A 27 -8.92 8.23 -2.87
CA VAL A 27 -10.04 8.07 -1.96
C VAL A 27 -9.61 7.16 -0.83
N VAL A 28 -9.81 7.61 0.42
CA VAL A 28 -9.47 6.84 1.62
C VAL A 28 -10.72 6.65 2.48
N PRO A 29 -11.14 5.40 2.78
CA PRO A 29 -12.32 5.15 3.57
C PRO A 29 -12.07 5.51 5.05
N VAL A 30 -13.10 6.05 5.70
CA VAL A 30 -13.11 6.34 7.14
C VAL A 30 -14.32 5.73 7.84
N ARG A 31 -14.16 5.37 9.10
CA ARG A 31 -15.24 4.94 10.00
C ARG A 31 -15.22 5.79 11.27
N SER A 32 -16.37 5.88 11.94
CA SER A 32 -16.45 6.48 13.27
C SER A 32 -15.46 5.82 14.23
N GLY A 33 -14.78 6.60 15.06
CA GLY A 33 -13.72 6.13 15.96
C GLY A 33 -12.37 5.87 15.28
N ARG A 34 -12.24 6.06 13.97
CA ARG A 34 -10.98 5.93 13.20
C ARG A 34 -10.20 4.64 13.53
N PRO A 35 -10.84 3.46 13.44
CA PRO A 35 -10.17 2.19 13.72
C PRO A 35 -9.05 1.93 12.68
N PRO A 36 -8.16 0.94 12.92
CA PRO A 36 -7.12 0.58 11.96
C PRO A 36 -7.64 0.45 10.53
N ARG A 37 -6.87 0.93 9.54
CA ARG A 37 -7.20 1.00 8.10
C ARG A 37 -8.33 1.98 7.70
N TYR A 38 -9.16 2.39 8.66
CA TYR A 38 -10.21 3.40 8.49
C TYR A 38 -9.91 4.69 9.27
N GLY A 39 -8.64 4.91 9.56
CA GLY A 39 -8.15 6.09 10.28
C GLY A 39 -8.18 7.38 9.46
N GLY A 40 -8.35 7.27 8.13
CA GLY A 40 -8.25 8.40 7.21
C GLY A 40 -6.86 9.00 7.23
N ARG A 41 -6.78 10.31 7.02
CA ARG A 41 -5.55 11.10 7.11
C ARG A 41 -5.23 11.40 8.58
N PRO A 42 -4.02 11.11 9.05
CA PRO A 42 -3.49 11.58 10.34
C PRO A 42 -3.64 13.09 10.52
N ALA A 43 -4.02 13.51 11.71
CA ALA A 43 -4.34 14.91 12.02
C ALA A 43 -3.10 15.80 12.20
N ASP A 44 -1.91 15.21 12.30
CA ASP A 44 -0.64 15.86 12.63
C ASP A 44 0.13 16.39 11.41
N VAL A 45 -0.37 16.14 10.19
CA VAL A 45 0.31 16.51 8.94
C VAL A 45 -0.64 17.23 7.99
N ALA A 46 -0.14 18.23 7.28
CA ALA A 46 -0.85 18.84 6.16
C ALA A 46 -0.80 17.88 4.96
N TRP A 47 -1.91 17.20 4.68
CA TRP A 47 -1.99 16.23 3.60
C TRP A 47 -2.21 16.92 2.24
N PRO A 48 -1.62 16.37 1.16
CA PRO A 48 -1.92 16.80 -0.19
C PRO A 48 -3.43 16.85 -0.50
N PRO A 49 -3.90 17.84 -1.29
CA PRO A 49 -5.34 18.05 -1.53
C PRO A 49 -5.98 16.95 -2.36
N ASN A 50 -5.18 16.14 -3.06
CA ASN A 50 -5.61 15.00 -3.85
C ASN A 50 -5.90 13.75 -3.01
N ILE A 51 -5.90 13.83 -1.67
CA ILE A 51 -6.41 12.78 -0.80
C ILE A 51 -7.75 13.20 -0.19
N ARG A 52 -8.79 12.44 -0.52
CA ARG A 52 -10.16 12.64 -0.04
C ARG A 52 -10.59 11.50 0.89
N GLU A 53 -10.95 11.86 2.13
CA GLU A 53 -11.62 10.94 3.05
C GLU A 53 -13.09 10.76 2.65
N VAL A 54 -13.59 9.53 2.68
CA VAL A 54 -14.99 9.20 2.41
C VAL A 54 -15.52 8.22 3.45
N PRO A 55 -16.74 8.37 3.98
CA PRO A 55 -17.35 7.36 4.85
C PRO A 55 -17.35 5.99 4.16
N ALA A 56 -16.93 4.94 4.87
CA ALA A 56 -16.79 3.59 4.31
C ALA A 56 -18.08 3.09 3.64
N GLU A 57 -19.24 3.46 4.16
CA GLU A 57 -20.56 3.14 3.64
C GLU A 57 -20.86 3.78 2.27
N ALA A 58 -20.22 4.90 1.94
CA ALA A 58 -20.41 5.61 0.67
C ALA A 58 -19.44 5.15 -0.42
N VAL A 59 -18.44 4.32 -0.09
CA VAL A 59 -17.40 3.87 -1.04
C VAL A 59 -17.99 3.12 -2.22
N ARG A 60 -18.97 2.26 -1.99
CA ARG A 60 -19.62 1.43 -3.01
C ARG A 60 -20.28 2.20 -4.15
N ASP A 61 -20.64 3.46 -3.89
CA ASP A 61 -21.34 4.33 -4.82
C ASP A 61 -20.39 5.28 -5.57
N LEU A 62 -19.08 5.16 -5.34
CA LEU A 62 -18.07 5.95 -6.04
C LEU A 62 -17.62 5.29 -7.34
N ASP A 63 -17.50 6.10 -8.38
CA ASP A 63 -16.73 5.75 -9.56
C ASP A 63 -15.24 5.95 -9.27
N VAL A 64 -14.50 4.84 -9.27
CA VAL A 64 -13.03 4.84 -9.13
C VAL A 64 -12.43 4.02 -10.27
N ASP A 65 -11.27 4.45 -10.76
CA ASP A 65 -10.60 3.80 -11.88
C ASP A 65 -9.83 2.55 -11.45
N LEU A 66 -9.41 2.50 -10.18
CA LEU A 66 -8.53 1.48 -9.64
C LEU A 66 -8.75 1.30 -8.13
N VAL A 67 -8.72 0.05 -7.67
CA VAL A 67 -8.61 -0.29 -6.24
C VAL A 67 -7.19 -0.74 -5.93
N LEU A 68 -6.54 -0.06 -4.98
CA LEU A 68 -5.22 -0.38 -4.45
C LEU A 68 -5.36 -0.93 -3.02
N TYR A 69 -5.29 -2.25 -2.90
CA TYR A 69 -5.23 -2.95 -1.62
C TYR A 69 -3.83 -2.82 -1.01
N GLN A 70 -3.74 -2.71 0.32
CA GLN A 70 -2.45 -2.57 1.03
C GLN A 70 -2.32 -3.50 2.24
N HIS A 71 -3.32 -4.34 2.51
CA HIS A 71 -3.35 -5.26 3.65
C HIS A 71 -4.18 -6.50 3.31
N PRO A 72 -3.84 -7.70 3.83
CA PRO A 72 -4.60 -8.92 3.60
C PRO A 72 -6.09 -8.79 3.94
N GLU A 73 -6.45 -8.14 5.05
CA GLU A 73 -7.86 -7.90 5.40
C GLU A 73 -8.60 -6.99 4.42
N ASN A 74 -7.90 -6.10 3.68
CA ASN A 74 -8.56 -5.34 2.61
C ASN A 74 -9.11 -6.29 1.55
N TRP A 75 -8.34 -7.35 1.25
CA TRP A 75 -8.70 -8.37 0.27
C TRP A 75 -9.63 -9.44 0.84
N THR A 76 -9.38 -10.01 2.01
CA THR A 76 -10.16 -11.16 2.48
C THR A 76 -11.51 -10.79 3.08
N VAL A 77 -11.69 -9.55 3.54
CA VAL A 77 -12.87 -9.11 4.28
C VAL A 77 -13.43 -7.81 3.73
N GLU A 78 -12.66 -6.72 3.77
CA GLU A 78 -13.21 -5.38 3.63
C GLU A 78 -13.71 -5.08 2.22
N GLN A 79 -13.09 -5.68 1.19
CA GLN A 79 -13.57 -5.52 -0.18
C GLN A 79 -15.02 -5.95 -0.34
N HIS A 80 -15.45 -6.97 0.40
CA HIS A 80 -16.82 -7.49 0.35
C HIS A 80 -17.80 -6.66 1.18
N GLU A 81 -17.30 -5.88 2.15
CA GLU A 81 -18.11 -5.00 2.98
C GLU A 81 -18.40 -3.68 2.25
N ILE A 82 -17.35 -3.04 1.70
CA ILE A 82 -17.43 -1.63 1.29
C ILE A 82 -17.42 -1.40 -0.22
N LEU A 83 -17.04 -2.39 -1.04
CA LEU A 83 -16.97 -2.20 -2.49
C LEU A 83 -18.26 -2.56 -3.23
N GLY A 84 -18.51 -1.82 -4.30
CA GLY A 84 -19.56 -2.11 -5.27
C GLY A 84 -19.12 -3.17 -6.30
N PRO A 85 -20.07 -3.79 -7.03
CA PRO A 85 -19.75 -4.82 -8.02
C PRO A 85 -18.82 -4.36 -9.16
N ALA A 86 -18.89 -3.09 -9.56
CA ALA A 86 -18.01 -2.53 -10.59
C ALA A 86 -16.55 -2.45 -10.10
N GLN A 87 -16.35 -2.01 -8.85
CA GLN A 87 -15.04 -1.89 -8.23
C GLN A 87 -14.37 -3.26 -8.03
N LEU A 88 -15.16 -4.27 -7.64
CA LEU A 88 -14.68 -5.66 -7.48
C LEU A 88 -14.23 -6.33 -8.79
N ARG A 89 -14.77 -5.90 -9.94
CA ARG A 89 -14.40 -6.40 -11.27
C ARG A 89 -13.45 -5.48 -12.04
N GLY A 90 -13.20 -4.29 -11.51
CA GLY A 90 -12.37 -3.29 -12.15
C GLY A 90 -10.87 -3.59 -12.02
N PRO A 91 -10.03 -2.66 -12.49
CA PRO A 91 -8.59 -2.71 -12.26
C PRO A 91 -8.27 -2.78 -10.76
N ARG A 92 -7.39 -3.71 -10.38
CA ARG A 92 -7.06 -4.03 -8.99
C ARG A 92 -5.55 -4.27 -8.85
N ILE A 93 -4.95 -3.62 -7.87
CA ILE A 93 -3.56 -3.84 -7.46
C ILE A 93 -3.55 -4.21 -5.98
N PHE A 94 -2.75 -5.21 -5.62
CA PHE A 94 -2.40 -5.47 -4.24
C PHE A 94 -0.95 -5.05 -4.00
N LEU A 95 -0.72 -4.17 -3.04
CA LEU A 95 0.59 -3.72 -2.63
C LEU A 95 1.03 -4.50 -1.39
N GLU A 96 2.07 -5.31 -1.54
CA GLU A 96 2.65 -6.12 -0.48
C GLU A 96 3.87 -5.42 0.14
N HIS A 97 3.73 -5.08 1.42
CA HIS A 97 4.70 -4.32 2.22
C HIS A 97 5.73 -5.21 2.90
N ASP A 98 5.33 -6.41 3.32
CA ASP A 98 6.13 -7.28 4.17
C ASP A 98 6.38 -8.65 3.50
N PRO A 99 7.48 -9.34 3.83
CA PRO A 99 7.62 -10.77 3.52
C PRO A 99 6.65 -11.61 4.37
N PRO A 100 6.40 -12.89 4.01
CA PRO A 100 5.56 -13.77 4.81
C PRO A 100 6.14 -13.96 6.21
N ARG A 101 5.24 -14.04 7.21
CA ARG A 101 5.63 -14.26 8.62
C ARG A 101 5.72 -15.72 9.04
N GLU A 102 5.15 -16.62 8.24
CA GLU A 102 5.08 -18.05 8.55
C GLU A 102 6.33 -18.77 8.05
N HIS A 103 6.28 -19.33 6.83
CA HIS A 103 7.41 -20.01 6.22
C HIS A 103 8.10 -19.11 5.18
N PRO A 104 9.43 -18.98 5.20
CA PRO A 104 10.15 -18.05 4.33
C PRO A 104 10.05 -18.36 2.83
N THR A 105 9.72 -19.59 2.42
CA THR A 105 9.79 -19.98 0.99
C THR A 105 8.50 -20.53 0.38
N ASP A 106 7.56 -20.99 1.22
CA ASP A 106 6.38 -21.73 0.75
C ASP A 106 5.06 -21.09 1.20
N THR A 107 5.12 -19.90 1.80
CA THR A 107 3.91 -19.20 2.20
C THR A 107 3.23 -18.64 0.96
N ARG A 108 2.03 -19.13 0.69
CA ARG A 108 1.17 -18.62 -0.38
C ARG A 108 0.60 -17.27 -0.02
N HIS A 109 0.67 -16.35 -0.98
CA HIS A 109 0.06 -15.05 -0.84
C HIS A 109 -1.48 -15.17 -0.80
N PRO A 110 -2.20 -14.40 0.05
CA PRO A 110 -3.67 -14.46 0.14
C PRO A 110 -4.41 -14.12 -1.15
N VAL A 111 -3.74 -13.39 -2.06
CA VAL A 111 -4.24 -13.06 -3.40
C VAL A 111 -3.77 -14.12 -4.39
N ASP A 112 -4.72 -14.92 -4.89
CA ASP A 112 -4.55 -15.86 -6.01
C ASP A 112 -5.60 -15.56 -7.10
N ASP A 113 -5.42 -14.43 -7.79
CA ASP A 113 -6.31 -13.92 -8.84
C ASP A 113 -5.47 -13.43 -10.03
N PRO A 114 -5.56 -14.05 -11.22
CA PRO A 114 -4.77 -13.64 -12.39
C PRO A 114 -5.13 -12.26 -12.93
N ASP A 115 -6.29 -11.70 -12.54
CA ASP A 115 -6.76 -10.37 -12.94
C ASP A 115 -6.33 -9.26 -11.95
N VAL A 116 -5.47 -9.58 -10.98
CA VAL A 116 -4.88 -8.64 -10.02
C VAL A 116 -3.38 -8.55 -10.24
N LEU A 117 -2.81 -7.35 -10.14
CA LEU A 117 -1.36 -7.19 -10.09
C LEU A 117 -0.88 -7.14 -8.64
N LEU A 118 0.00 -8.07 -8.26
CA LEU A 118 0.69 -8.06 -6.97
C LEU A 118 1.99 -7.26 -7.08
N VAL A 119 2.04 -6.11 -6.42
CA VAL A 119 3.22 -5.24 -6.37
C VAL A 119 3.95 -5.47 -5.06
N HIS A 120 5.20 -5.90 -5.15
CA HIS A 120 6.08 -6.01 -3.99
C HIS A 120 6.98 -4.78 -3.89
N VAL A 121 7.13 -4.28 -2.67
CA VAL A 121 7.95 -3.08 -2.40
C VAL A 121 9.44 -3.37 -2.23
N THR A 122 9.84 -4.64 -2.32
CA THR A 122 11.23 -5.10 -2.39
C THR A 122 11.33 -6.38 -3.23
N ALA A 123 12.49 -6.62 -3.83
CA ALA A 123 12.79 -7.90 -4.47
C ALA A 123 12.79 -9.08 -3.47
N TYR A 124 13.07 -8.82 -2.18
CA TYR A 124 13.02 -9.85 -1.14
C TYR A 124 11.58 -10.32 -0.91
N ASN A 125 10.61 -9.43 -0.74
CA ASN A 125 9.21 -9.82 -0.58
C ASN A 125 8.73 -10.68 -1.75
N ALA A 126 9.07 -10.27 -2.99
CA ALA A 126 8.73 -11.02 -4.20
C ALA A 126 9.36 -12.42 -4.26
N LEU A 127 10.55 -12.59 -3.68
CA LEU A 127 11.22 -13.89 -3.58
C LEU A 127 10.56 -14.79 -2.53
N MET A 128 10.12 -14.23 -1.40
CA MET A 128 9.66 -15.02 -0.25
C MET A 128 8.19 -15.45 -0.36
N TRP A 129 7.36 -14.70 -1.10
CA TRP A 129 5.97 -15.06 -1.33
C TRP A 129 5.82 -16.03 -2.51
N ASP A 130 5.02 -17.09 -2.36
CA ASP A 130 4.46 -17.82 -3.49
C ASP A 130 3.22 -17.05 -4.01
N PRO A 131 3.28 -16.40 -5.19
CA PRO A 131 2.17 -15.59 -5.69
C PRO A 131 1.05 -16.41 -6.33
N GLY A 132 1.20 -17.74 -6.42
CA GLY A 132 0.25 -18.61 -7.12
C GLY A 132 0.11 -18.20 -8.58
N ARG A 133 -1.12 -17.86 -9.00
CA ARG A 133 -1.42 -17.44 -10.38
C ARG A 133 -1.40 -15.93 -10.58
N THR A 134 -1.17 -15.16 -9.52
CA THR A 134 -1.21 -13.70 -9.56
C THR A 134 0.07 -13.16 -10.20
N PRO A 135 0.01 -12.35 -11.27
CA PRO A 135 1.20 -11.71 -11.83
C PRO A 135 1.84 -10.75 -10.82
N THR A 136 3.17 -10.71 -10.79
CA THR A 136 3.94 -9.89 -9.84
C THR A 136 4.76 -8.79 -10.51
N ARG A 137 5.02 -7.71 -9.77
CA ARG A 137 5.97 -6.66 -10.13
C ARG A 137 6.68 -6.13 -8.89
N VAL A 138 7.96 -5.79 -9.02
CA VAL A 138 8.71 -5.11 -7.95
C VAL A 138 8.77 -3.61 -8.25
N ILE A 139 8.43 -2.79 -7.26
CA ILE A 139 8.65 -1.34 -7.26
C ILE A 139 9.34 -1.02 -5.93
N ASP A 140 10.64 -0.72 -5.99
CA ASP A 140 11.42 -0.47 -4.78
C ASP A 140 10.95 0.79 -4.04
N HIS A 141 11.14 0.79 -2.72
CA HIS A 141 10.96 1.99 -1.92
C HIS A 141 11.87 3.12 -2.40
N GLY A 142 11.28 4.28 -2.63
CA GLY A 142 12.00 5.54 -2.82
C GLY A 142 11.94 6.39 -1.56
N VAL A 143 12.99 7.17 -1.32
CA VAL A 143 12.97 8.30 -0.38
C VAL A 143 13.22 9.55 -1.21
N GLU A 144 12.45 10.60 -0.95
CA GLU A 144 12.70 11.90 -1.57
C GLU A 144 14.04 12.44 -1.07
N VAL A 145 14.98 12.65 -1.99
CA VAL A 145 16.29 13.23 -1.66
C VAL A 145 16.19 14.73 -1.88
N PRO A 146 16.40 15.56 -0.82
CA PRO A 146 16.39 17.01 -0.98
C PRO A 146 17.43 17.46 -2.02
N PRO A 147 17.14 18.47 -2.85
CA PRO A 147 18.01 18.86 -3.97
C PRO A 147 19.37 19.40 -3.52
N ASP A 148 19.48 19.86 -2.28
CA ASP A 148 20.70 20.38 -1.65
C ASP A 148 21.54 19.29 -0.94
N VAL A 149 21.04 18.05 -0.88
CA VAL A 149 21.80 16.91 -0.33
C VAL A 149 22.72 16.34 -1.39
N LEU A 150 24.02 16.52 -1.19
CA LEU A 150 25.08 15.92 -2.01
C LEU A 150 25.74 14.77 -1.26
N ALA A 151 25.77 13.59 -1.86
CA ALA A 151 26.52 12.44 -1.35
C ALA A 151 27.93 12.43 -1.97
N THR A 152 28.96 12.70 -1.17
CA THR A 152 30.37 12.64 -1.62
C THR A 152 30.92 11.21 -1.66
N LEU A 153 30.31 10.29 -0.90
CA LEU A 153 30.73 8.88 -0.76
C LEU A 153 32.20 8.69 -0.34
N GLU A 154 32.85 9.71 0.24
CA GLU A 154 34.27 9.66 0.65
C GLU A 154 34.53 8.75 1.86
N LEU A 155 33.48 8.44 2.62
CA LEU A 155 33.54 7.48 3.73
C LEU A 155 33.04 6.12 3.23
N GLU A 156 33.93 5.14 3.17
CA GLU A 156 33.61 3.73 2.90
C GLU A 156 32.88 3.07 4.08
N ARG A 157 31.76 3.64 4.49
CA ARG A 157 30.94 3.20 5.61
C ARG A 157 29.47 3.23 5.22
N GLY A 158 28.72 2.22 5.66
CA GLY A 158 27.26 2.16 5.54
C GLY A 158 26.59 2.32 6.89
N VAL A 159 25.31 2.72 6.85
CA VAL A 159 24.41 2.69 8.01
C VAL A 159 23.20 1.83 7.66
N VAL A 160 22.76 1.03 8.63
CA VAL A 160 21.49 0.32 8.57
C VAL A 160 20.62 0.84 9.70
N VAL A 161 19.41 1.31 9.37
CA VAL A 161 18.43 1.78 10.34
C VAL A 161 17.30 0.75 10.41
N VAL A 162 17.03 0.21 11.60
CA VAL A 162 15.99 -0.79 11.82
C VAL A 162 15.08 -0.33 12.95
N ASN A 163 13.78 -0.27 12.67
CA ASN A 163 12.78 0.11 13.66
C ASN A 163 12.52 -1.04 14.64
N ASP A 164 12.43 -0.72 15.93
CA ASP A 164 11.99 -1.62 17.00
C ASP A 164 12.76 -2.95 17.10
N LEU A 165 14.07 -2.99 16.80
CA LEU A 165 14.84 -4.24 16.70
C LEU A 165 14.69 -5.14 17.95
N ALA A 166 14.74 -4.55 19.15
CA ALA A 166 14.58 -5.28 20.41
C ALA A 166 13.20 -5.94 20.56
N ARG A 167 12.15 -5.35 19.98
CA ARG A 167 10.77 -5.85 20.06
C ARG A 167 10.42 -6.80 18.91
N ARG A 168 10.96 -6.56 17.71
CA ARG A 168 10.63 -7.33 16.49
C ARG A 168 11.53 -8.54 16.29
N GLY A 169 12.76 -8.52 16.80
CA GLY A 169 13.72 -9.61 16.63
C GLY A 169 14.11 -9.81 15.16
N ARG A 170 14.39 -11.06 14.78
CA ARG A 170 14.66 -11.46 13.39
C ARG A 170 13.32 -11.74 12.67
N ARG A 171 12.55 -10.68 12.48
CA ARG A 171 11.37 -10.67 11.60
C ARG A 171 11.73 -10.03 10.27
#